data_AF-A0A534VY17-F1
#
_entry.id   AF-A0A534VY17-F1
#
_cell.length_a   1.000
_cell.length_b   1.000
_cell.length_c   1.000
_cell.angle_alpha   90.00
_cell.angle_beta   90.00
_cell.angle_gamma   90.00
#
_symmetry.space_group_name_H-M   'P 1'
#
loop_
_entity.id
_entity.type
_entity.pdbx_description
1 polymer ?
#
loop_
_entity_poly.entity_id
_entity_poly.type
_entity_poly.pdbx_seq_one_letter_code
_entity_poly.pdbx_strand_id
1 'polypeptide(L)' 'MAGKLVLFSADARAKVLRGVNILADAVTVTLGPRGRNVVLEKSWGAPTVTKDGVT' A
#
# COMPACT_ATOMS: atom_id res chain seq x y z
N MET A 1 17.11 -25.79 7.11
CA MET A 1 16.89 -24.39 7.55
C MET A 1 16.60 -23.53 6.32
N ALA A 2 15.62 -22.64 6.36
CA ALA A 2 15.33 -21.75 5.22
C ALA A 2 16.42 -20.68 5.09
N GLY A 3 17.02 -20.57 3.91
CA GLY A 3 18.03 -19.55 3.58
C GLY A 3 17.51 -18.13 3.75
N LYS A 4 18.43 -17.17 3.92
CA LYS A 4 18.12 -15.74 4.07
C LYS A 4 18.72 -14.97 2.90
N LEU A 5 17.96 -14.03 2.34
CA LEU A 5 18.45 -13.08 1.36
C LEU A 5 18.80 -11.78 2.09
N VAL A 6 20.04 -11.29 1.93
CA VAL A 6 20.49 -10.03 2.51
C VAL A 6 20.86 -9.08 1.37
N LEU A 7 20.25 -7.90 1.36
CA LEU A 7 20.46 -6.85 0.37
C LEU A 7 21.08 -5.63 1.04
N PHE A 8 21.91 -4.89 0.30
CA PHE A 8 22.68 -3.77 0.86
C PHE A 8 22.48 -2.49 0.06
N SER A 9 22.76 -1.37 0.73
CA SER A 9 22.94 -0.05 0.12
C SER A 9 21.77 0.38 -0.78
N ALA A 10 22.04 0.69 -2.05
CA ALA A 10 21.05 1.26 -2.96
C ALA A 10 19.95 0.27 -3.35
N ASP A 11 20.28 -1.02 -3.58
CA ASP A 11 19.28 -2.02 -3.97
C ASP A 11 18.25 -2.26 -2.86
N ALA A 12 18.72 -2.32 -1.60
CA ALA A 12 17.84 -2.41 -0.45
C ALA A 12 16.90 -1.20 -0.35
N ARG A 13 17.44 0.03 -0.47
CA ARG A 13 16.65 1.26 -0.40
C ARG A 13 15.66 1.39 -1.55
N ALA A 14 16.04 1.01 -2.76
CA ALA A 14 15.15 1.08 -3.93
C ALA A 14 13.93 0.17 -3.78
N LYS A 15 14.10 -1.04 -3.23
CA LYS A 15 12.99 -1.97 -2.95
C LYS A 15 12.05 -1.44 -1.87
N VAL A 16 12.59 -0.86 -0.79
CA VAL A 16 11.79 -0.22 0.26
C VAL A 16 11.02 0.98 -0.32
N LEU A 17 11.69 1.85 -1.06
CA LEU A 17 11.09 3.03 -1.67
C LEU A 17 9.93 2.65 -2.60
N ARG A 18 10.09 1.59 -3.41
CA ARG A 18 8.99 1.10 -4.26
C ARG A 18 7.77 0.71 -3.42
N GLY A 19 7.97 -0.01 -2.31
CA GLY A 19 6.86 -0.38 -1.41
C GLY A 19 6.17 0.83 -0.78
N VAL A 20 6.97 1.82 -0.36
CA VAL A 20 6.46 3.09 0.19
C VAL A 20 5.63 3.84 -0.85
N ASN A 21 6.10 3.93 -2.10
CA ASN A 21 5.37 4.60 -3.18
C ASN A 21 4.02 3.92 -3.46
N ILE A 22 3.99 2.58 -3.50
CA ILE A 22 2.72 1.84 -3.69
C ILE A 22 1.71 2.20 -2.60
N LEU A 23 2.15 2.24 -1.33
CA LEU A 23 1.29 2.61 -0.21
C LEU A 23 0.84 4.08 -0.32
N ALA A 24 1.77 4.98 -0.59
CA ALA A 24 1.49 6.42 -0.66
C ALA A 24 0.53 6.76 -1.81
N ASP A 25 0.72 6.16 -2.98
CA ASP A 25 -0.13 6.37 -4.15
C ASP A 25 -1.56 5.87 -3.89
N ALA A 26 -1.71 4.74 -3.18
CA ALA A 26 -3.01 4.18 -2.81
C ALA A 26 -3.75 5.03 -1.76
N VAL A 27 -3.05 5.62 -0.79
CA VAL A 27 -3.67 6.41 0.28
C VAL A 27 -3.93 7.86 -0.14
N THR A 28 -3.06 8.46 -0.96
CA THR A 28 -3.16 9.88 -1.33
C THR A 28 -4.49 10.24 -2.01
N VAL A 29 -5.10 9.30 -2.74
CA VAL A 29 -6.37 9.54 -3.43
C VAL A 29 -7.54 9.80 -2.46
N THR A 30 -7.43 9.41 -1.19
CA THR A 30 -8.48 9.61 -0.19
C THR A 30 -8.41 10.97 0.51
N LEU A 31 -7.34 11.74 0.29
CA LEU A 31 -7.08 12.98 1.01
C LEU A 31 -8.04 14.13 0.65
N GLY A 32 -8.47 14.83 1.69
CA GLY A 32 -9.23 16.07 1.59
C GLY A 32 -10.73 15.87 1.30
N PRO A 33 -11.50 16.97 1.29
CA PRO A 33 -12.96 16.93 1.15
C PRO A 33 -13.43 16.42 -0.22
N ARG A 34 -12.53 16.38 -1.22
CA ARG A 34 -12.79 15.82 -2.57
C ARG A 34 -12.07 14.48 -2.80
N GLY A 35 -11.64 13.80 -1.73
CA GLY A 35 -11.05 12.47 -1.79
C GLY A 35 -11.96 11.45 -2.49
N ARG A 36 -11.34 10.48 -3.17
CA ARG A 36 -12.00 9.41 -3.91
C ARG A 36 -12.09 8.12 -3.08
N ASN A 37 -12.97 7.23 -3.52
CA ASN A 37 -13.13 5.92 -2.89
C ASN A 37 -12.00 4.98 -3.30
N VAL A 38 -11.56 4.17 -2.35
CA VAL A 38 -10.72 2.99 -2.54
C VAL A 38 -11.58 1.76 -2.28
N VAL A 39 -11.40 0.73 -3.11
CA VAL A 39 -12.13 -0.55 -3.00
C VAL A 39 -11.16 -1.61 -2.52
N LEU A 40 -11.47 -2.23 -1.39
CA LEU A 40 -10.70 -3.31 -0.78
C LEU A 40 -11.47 -4.63 -0.95
N GLU A 41 -10.79 -5.62 -1.50
CA GLU A 41 -11.30 -6.98 -1.60
C GLU A 41 -11.54 -7.56 -0.20
N LYS A 42 -12.62 -8.34 -0.07
CA LYS A 42 -12.94 -9.13 1.11
C LYS A 42 -12.91 -10.61 0.73
N SER A 43 -12.43 -11.46 1.63
CA SER A 43 -12.37 -12.90 1.41
C SER A 43 -13.75 -13.54 1.20
N TRP A 44 -14.84 -12.87 1.60
CA TRP A 44 -16.21 -13.27 1.33
C TRP A 44 -17.14 -12.05 1.31
N GLY A 45 -18.22 -12.13 0.53
CA GLY A 45 -19.23 -11.08 0.41
C GLY A 45 -18.82 -9.90 -0.49
N ALA A 46 -19.53 -8.77 -0.35
CA ALA A 46 -19.26 -7.56 -1.12
C ALA A 46 -17.97 -6.86 -0.63
N PRO A 47 -17.23 -6.17 -1.52
CA PRO A 47 -15.99 -5.49 -1.16
C PRO A 47 -16.22 -4.31 -0.21
N THR A 48 -15.19 -3.90 0.52
CA THR A 48 -15.23 -2.67 1.33
C THR A 48 -14.93 -1.48 0.44
N VAL A 49 -15.79 -0.46 0.46
CA VAL A 49 -15.54 0.82 -0.21
C VAL A 49 -15.30 1.87 0.86
N THR A 50 -14.12 2.52 0.86
CA THR A 50 -13.74 3.48 1.90
C THR A 50 -13.12 4.75 1.31
N LYS A 51 -13.20 5.86 2.05
CA LYS A 51 -12.42 7.09 1.84
C LYS A 51 -11.49 7.36 3.03
N ASP A 52 -11.39 6.42 3.95
CA ASP A 52 -10.41 6.52 5.03
C ASP A 52 -9.05 6.08 4.50
N GLY A 53 -8.00 6.86 4.79
CA GLY A 53 -6.62 6.56 4.40
C GLY A 53 -5.91 5.60 5.36
N VAL A 54 -6.55 5.24 6.48
CA VAL A 54 -6.00 4.33 7.50
C VAL A 54 -6.55 2.91 7.37
N THR A 55 -7.84 2.77 7.03
CA THR A 55 -8.54 1.49 6.81
C THR A 55 -7.99 0.73 5.61
#